data_AF-A0A4R3N2M3-F1
#
_entry.id   AF-A0A4R3N2M3-F1
#
_cell.length_a   1.000
_cell.length_b   1.000
_cell.length_c   1.000
_cell.angle_alpha   90.00
_cell.angle_beta   90.00
_cell.angle_gamma   90.00
#
_symmetry.space_group_name_H-M   'P 1'
#
loop_
_entity.id
_entity.type
_entity.pdbx_description
1 polymer ?
#
loop_
_entity_poly.entity_id
_entity_poly.type
_entity_poly.pdbx_seq_one_letter_code
_entity_poly.pdbx_strand_id
1 'polypeptide(L)'
;MQKLIKKLYDELYSPKLTPEELLNNIKHDNYISVNFSREDGKIIGITKCYLKNGLLAEYKYVFDNEKKLIKLSSNICGEEEIIYDRDTAIKKIYKEIKLKKSSLEKAI
;
A
#
# COMPACT_ATOMS: atom_id res chain seq x y z
N MET A 1 -13.59 19.87 0.89
CA MET A 1 -13.12 19.47 -0.46
C MET A 1 -11.61 19.35 -0.50
N GLN A 2 -10.87 20.36 -0.02
CA GLN A 2 -9.39 20.36 0.07
C GLN A 2 -8.78 19.08 0.66
N LYS A 3 -9.33 18.52 1.75
CA LYS A 3 -8.83 17.25 2.33
C LYS A 3 -8.88 16.06 1.36
N LEU A 4 -9.92 15.96 0.52
CA LEU A 4 -10.04 14.88 -0.47
C LEU A 4 -9.08 15.08 -1.65
N ILE A 5 -8.90 16.33 -2.08
CA ILE A 5 -7.92 16.67 -3.11
C ILE A 5 -6.51 16.35 -2.63
N LYS A 6 -6.17 16.71 -1.38
CA LYS A 6 -4.89 16.34 -0.78
C LYS A 6 -4.69 14.83 -0.74
N LYS A 7 -5.69 14.07 -0.25
CA LYS A 7 -5.63 12.60 -0.24
C LYS A 7 -5.41 12.03 -1.64
N LEU A 8 -6.11 12.54 -2.65
CA LEU A 8 -5.94 12.12 -4.04
C LEU A 8 -4.53 12.40 -4.55
N TYR A 9 -4.02 13.61 -4.27
CA TYR A 9 -2.66 14.00 -4.62
C TYR A 9 -1.64 13.06 -3.95
N ASP A 10 -1.82 12.76 -2.68
CA ASP A 10 -0.96 11.84 -1.93
C ASP A 10 -0.99 10.43 -2.57
N GLU A 11 -2.14 9.88 -2.95
CA GLU A 11 -2.22 8.57 -3.63
C GLU A 11 -1.53 8.56 -5.01
N LEU A 12 -1.62 9.66 -5.76
CA LEU A 12 -1.06 9.76 -7.12
C LEU A 12 0.46 9.93 -7.11
N TYR A 13 0.98 10.73 -6.18
CA TYR A 13 2.36 11.20 -6.25
C TYR A 13 3.24 10.70 -5.11
N SER A 14 2.68 10.37 -3.94
CA SER A 14 3.49 9.87 -2.82
C SER A 14 3.91 8.42 -3.07
N PRO A 15 5.15 8.05 -2.72
CA PRO A 15 5.56 6.65 -2.72
C PRO A 15 4.79 5.81 -1.69
N LYS A 16 4.28 6.44 -0.61
CA LYS A 16 3.71 5.85 0.62
C LYS A 16 4.69 5.04 1.46
N LEU A 17 5.45 4.18 0.80
CA LEU A 17 6.49 3.35 1.33
C LEU A 17 7.49 3.15 0.19
N THR A 18 8.77 3.10 0.51
CA THR A 18 9.85 2.84 -0.43
C THR A 18 10.52 1.50 -0.13
N PRO A 19 11.17 0.86 -1.12
CA PRO A 19 11.97 -0.34 -0.89
C PRO A 19 13.04 -0.14 0.20
N GLU A 20 13.65 1.04 0.28
CA GLU A 20 14.67 1.37 1.26
C GLU A 20 14.11 1.42 2.69
N GLU A 21 12.91 1.96 2.87
CA GLU A 21 12.20 1.94 4.15
C GLU A 21 11.87 0.51 4.60
N LEU A 22 11.48 -0.37 3.67
CA LEU A 22 11.24 -1.79 3.96
C LEU A 22 12.49 -2.51 4.44
N LEU A 23 13.63 -2.26 3.81
CA LEU A 23 14.89 -2.90 4.18
C LEU A 23 15.28 -2.57 5.62
N ASN A 24 14.98 -1.36 6.09
CA ASN A 24 15.26 -0.96 7.47
C ASN A 24 14.50 -1.81 8.51
N ASN A 25 13.38 -2.45 8.15
CA ASN A 25 12.62 -3.28 9.07
C ASN A 25 13.39 -4.52 9.54
N ILE A 26 14.43 -4.96 8.81
CA ILE A 26 15.28 -6.08 9.22
C ILE A 26 15.99 -5.83 10.57
N LYS A 27 16.07 -4.57 11.00
CA LYS A 27 16.65 -4.18 12.29
C LYS A 27 15.77 -4.55 13.49
N HIS A 28 14.52 -4.92 13.25
CA HIS A 28 13.61 -5.35 14.32
C HIS A 28 13.72 -6.85 14.55
N ASP A 29 13.85 -7.27 15.81
CA ASP A 29 14.07 -8.66 16.21
C ASP A 29 12.99 -9.64 15.73
N ASN A 30 11.78 -9.15 15.47
CA ASN A 30 10.68 -9.97 14.99
C ASN A 30 10.68 -10.16 13.46
N TYR A 31 11.53 -9.47 12.71
CA TYR A 31 11.70 -9.66 11.27
C TYR A 31 12.73 -10.74 10.97
N ILE A 32 12.36 -11.64 10.06
CA ILE A 32 13.19 -12.78 9.65
C ILE A 32 13.96 -12.46 8.38
N SER A 33 13.29 -11.82 7.42
CA SER A 33 13.90 -11.51 6.13
C SER A 33 13.18 -10.36 5.43
N VAL A 34 13.93 -9.62 4.64
CA VAL A 34 13.43 -8.67 3.63
C VAL A 34 14.14 -9.00 2.33
N ASN A 35 13.41 -9.49 1.34
CA ASN A 35 13.94 -9.90 0.04
C ASN A 35 13.34 -9.04 -1.06
N PHE A 36 14.13 -8.74 -2.09
CA PHE A 36 13.66 -8.02 -3.27
C PHE A 36 13.95 -8.83 -4.54
N SER A 37 12.98 -8.82 -5.45
CA SER A 37 13.13 -9.33 -6.81
C SER A 37 12.58 -8.29 -7.80
N ARG A 38 12.86 -8.51 -9.09
CA ARG A 38 12.29 -7.72 -10.18
C ARG A 38 11.51 -8.65 -11.10
N GLU A 39 10.25 -8.31 -11.35
CA GLU A 39 9.32 -9.05 -12.19
C GLU A 39 8.54 -8.05 -13.06
N ASP A 40 8.51 -8.25 -14.37
CA ASP A 40 7.75 -7.42 -15.33
C ASP A 40 7.91 -5.90 -15.17
N GLY A 41 9.14 -5.44 -14.91
CA GLY A 41 9.42 -4.01 -14.69
C GLY A 41 8.82 -3.46 -13.39
N LYS A 42 8.58 -4.31 -12.40
CA LYS A 42 8.16 -3.94 -11.04
C LYS A 42 9.18 -4.45 -10.05
N ILE A 43 9.27 -3.79 -8.90
CA ILE A 43 10.05 -4.28 -7.77
C ILE A 43 9.09 -5.01 -6.84
N ILE A 44 9.41 -6.26 -6.53
CA ILE A 44 8.65 -7.07 -5.57
C ILE A 44 9.46 -7.15 -4.30
N GLY A 45 8.89 -6.67 -3.19
CA GLY A 45 9.45 -6.83 -1.85
C GLY A 45 8.69 -7.92 -1.10
N ILE A 46 9.39 -8.87 -0.49
CA ILE A 46 8.79 -9.88 0.39
C ILE A 46 9.43 -9.76 1.76
N THR A 47 8.61 -9.50 2.78
CA THR A 47 9.07 -9.51 4.17
C THR A 47 8.45 -10.66 4.93
N LYS A 48 9.24 -11.32 5.77
CA LYS A 48 8.76 -12.34 6.71
C LYS A 48 9.02 -11.88 8.12
N CYS A 49 8.03 -11.99 9.01
CA CYS A 49 8.17 -11.62 10.41
C CYS A 49 7.23 -12.44 11.30
N TYR A 50 7.54 -12.48 12.60
CA TYR A 50 6.64 -12.97 13.61
C TYR A 50 5.74 -11.84 14.13
N LEU A 51 4.44 -12.10 14.16
CA LEU A 51 3.46 -11.25 14.82
C LEU A 51 3.55 -11.41 16.35
N LYS A 52 2.93 -10.50 17.10
CA LYS A 52 2.95 -10.52 18.58
C LYS A 52 2.37 -11.81 19.18
N ASN A 53 1.47 -12.49 18.47
CA ASN A 53 0.89 -13.77 18.85
C ASN A 53 1.73 -14.99 18.41
N GLY A 54 2.94 -14.77 17.89
CA GLY A 54 3.86 -15.82 17.44
C GLY A 54 3.58 -16.37 16.04
N LEU A 55 2.54 -15.89 15.34
CA LEU A 55 2.25 -16.34 13.98
C LEU A 55 3.27 -15.78 12.98
N LEU A 56 3.66 -16.63 12.02
CA LEU A 56 4.47 -16.20 10.89
C LEU A 56 3.60 -15.45 9.89
N ALA A 57 4.00 -14.23 9.56
CA ALA A 57 3.40 -13.42 8.52
C ALA A 57 4.41 -13.20 7.38
N GLU A 58 3.92 -13.33 6.16
CA GLU A 58 4.59 -12.86 4.96
C GLU A 58 3.84 -11.67 4.38
N TYR A 59 4.54 -10.62 3.99
CA TYR A 59 3.95 -9.48 3.30
C TYR A 59 4.62 -9.31 1.94
N LYS A 60 3.80 -9.20 0.90
CA LYS A 60 4.23 -8.95 -0.48
C LYS A 60 3.90 -7.52 -0.87
N TYR A 61 4.93 -6.76 -1.19
CA TYR A 61 4.88 -5.38 -1.65
C TYR A 61 5.21 -5.34 -3.14
N VAL A 62 4.42 -4.61 -3.91
CA VAL A 62 4.66 -4.41 -5.35
C VAL A 62 4.85 -2.92 -5.58
N PHE A 63 6.02 -2.55 -6.11
CA PHE A 63 6.36 -1.17 -6.46
C PHE A 63 6.46 -0.99 -7.96
N ASP A 64 6.10 0.21 -8.43
CA ASP A 64 6.35 0.62 -9.82
C ASP A 64 7.82 1.00 -10.05
N ASN A 65 8.13 1.40 -11.29
CA ASN A 65 9.47 1.85 -11.68
C ASN A 65 9.90 3.16 -11.00
N GLU A 66 8.97 3.94 -10.46
CA GLU A 66 9.22 5.15 -9.67
C GLU A 66 9.32 4.85 -8.17
N LYS A 67 9.41 3.56 -7.79
CA LYS A 67 9.46 3.06 -6.40
C LYS A 67 8.21 3.39 -5.58
N LYS A 68 7.06 3.66 -6.20
CA LYS A 68 5.80 3.89 -5.50
C LYS A 68 5.10 2.57 -5.24
N LEU A 69 4.55 2.39 -4.03
CA LEU A 69 3.82 1.18 -3.66
C LEU A 69 2.49 1.07 -4.41
N ILE A 70 2.35 0.10 -5.31
CA ILE A 70 1.11 -0.18 -6.04
C ILE A 70 0.19 -1.08 -5.22
N LYS A 71 0.73 -2.15 -4.64
CA LYS A 71 -0.05 -3.19 -3.96
C LYS A 71 0.68 -3.75 -2.75
N LEU A 72 -0.07 -4.06 -1.69
CA LEU A 72 0.38 -4.79 -0.52
C LEU A 72 -0.61 -5.91 -0.21
N SER A 73 -0.12 -7.14 -0.12
CA SER A 73 -0.87 -8.27 0.45
C SER A 73 -0.12 -8.89 1.62
N SER A 74 -0.88 -9.47 2.55
CA SER A 74 -0.37 -10.35 3.60
C SER A 74 -0.75 -11.78 3.33
N ASN A 75 0.12 -12.70 3.70
CA ASN A 75 -0.19 -14.10 3.91
C ASN A 75 0.10 -14.42 5.38
N ILE A 76 -0.95 -14.71 6.15
CA ILE A 76 -0.82 -15.10 7.56
C ILE A 76 -1.45 -16.48 7.67
N CYS A 77 -0.64 -17.49 8.01
CA CYS A 77 -1.10 -18.87 8.14
C CYS A 77 -1.82 -19.42 6.88
N GLY A 78 -1.41 -18.98 5.68
CA GLY A 78 -2.00 -19.42 4.41
C GLY A 78 -3.20 -18.58 3.95
N GLU A 79 -3.71 -17.67 4.79
CA GLU A 79 -4.78 -16.74 4.40
C GLU A 79 -4.17 -15.50 3.74
N GLU A 80 -4.48 -15.30 2.45
CA GLU A 80 -4.05 -14.11 1.72
C GLU A 80 -5.11 -12.99 1.79
N GLU A 81 -4.66 -11.78 2.15
CA GLU A 81 -5.50 -10.58 2.17
C GLU A 81 -4.80 -9.42 1.43
N ILE A 82 -5.55 -8.67 0.62
CA ILE A 82 -5.07 -7.41 0.04
C ILE A 82 -5.29 -6.29 1.05
N ILE A 83 -4.20 -5.82 1.65
CA ILE A 83 -4.21 -4.73 2.63
C ILE A 83 -4.30 -3.37 1.92
N TYR A 84 -3.62 -3.24 0.78
CA TYR A 84 -3.62 -1.99 0.02
C TYR A 84 -3.50 -2.24 -1.49
N ASP A 85 -4.25 -1.45 -2.24
CA ASP A 85 -4.27 -1.41 -3.70
C ASP A 85 -4.47 0.05 -4.15
N ARG A 86 -3.47 0.60 -4.82
CA ARG A 86 -3.41 2.03 -5.18
C ARG A 86 -4.54 2.44 -6.11
N ASP A 87 -4.85 1.63 -7.12
CA ASP A 87 -5.93 1.92 -8.06
C ASP A 87 -7.29 1.97 -7.35
N THR A 88 -7.53 1.03 -6.43
CA THR A 88 -8.73 0.99 -5.61
C THR A 88 -8.82 2.20 -4.70
N ALA A 89 -7.71 2.62 -4.07
CA ALA A 89 -7.67 3.80 -3.21
C ALA A 89 -7.99 5.09 -4.00
N ILE A 90 -7.38 5.27 -5.17
CA ILE A 90 -7.62 6.40 -6.07
C ILE A 90 -9.10 6.43 -6.52
N LYS A 91 -9.65 5.29 -6.97
CA LYS A 91 -11.05 5.19 -7.41
C LYS A 91 -12.04 5.53 -6.29
N LYS A 92 -11.77 5.10 -5.06
CA LYS A 92 -12.60 5.45 -3.88
C LYS A 92 -12.63 6.95 -3.66
N ILE A 93 -11.48 7.62 -3.69
CA ILE A 93 -11.40 9.08 -3.49
C ILE A 93 -12.12 9.84 -4.61
N TYR A 94 -11.95 9.44 -5.87
CA TYR A 94 -12.69 10.04 -6.99
C TYR A 94 -14.22 9.91 -6.81
N LYS A 95 -14.69 8.74 -6.36
CA LYS A 95 -16.11 8.51 -6.07
C LYS A 95 -16.61 9.44 -4.96
N GLU A 96 -15.85 9.59 -3.88
CA GLU A 96 -16.18 10.51 -2.78
C GLU A 96 -16.25 11.97 -3.24
N ILE A 97 -15.30 12.41 -4.07
CA ILE A 97 -15.30 13.76 -4.64
C ILE A 97 -16.56 13.98 -5.50
N LYS A 98 -16.88 13.02 -6.38
CA LYS A 98 -18.06 13.09 -7.26
C LYS A 98 -19.36 13.15 -6.45
N LEU A 99 -19.52 12.31 -5.44
CA LEU A 99 -20.69 12.30 -4.56
C LEU A 99 -20.84 13.65 -3.84
N LYS A 100 -19.74 14.17 -3.29
CA LYS A 100 -19.76 15.44 -2.57
C LYS A 100 -20.11 16.62 -3.47
N LYS A 101 -19.63 16.64 -4.72
CA LYS A 101 -19.99 17.67 -5.71
C LYS A 101 -21.48 17.63 -6.03
N SER A 102 -22.04 16.44 -6.29
CA SER A 102 -23.47 16.26 -6.57
C SER A 102 -24.36 16.68 -5.38
N SER A 103 -23.93 16.44 -4.15
CA SER A 103 -24.67 16.91 -2.96
C SER A 103 -24.68 18.43 -2.82
N LEU A 104 -23.62 19.13 -3.23
CA LEU A 104 -23.60 20.60 -3.23
C LEU A 104 -24.49 21.18 -4.33
N GLU A 105 -24.50 20.59 -5.52
CA GLU A 105 -25.32 21.04 -6.65
C GLU A 105 -26.82 20.86 -6.42
N LYS A 106 -27.23 19.89 -5.58
CA LYS A 106 -28.64 19.66 -5.20
C LYS A 106 -29.12 20.54 -4.05
N ALA A 107 -28.23 21.29 -3.40
CA ALA A 107 -28.54 22.12 -2.23
C ALA A 107 -28.66 23.62 -2.55
N ILE A 108 -28.56 23.98 -3.84
CA ILE A 108 -28.69 25.34 -4.41
C ILE A 108 -29.90 25.32 -5.32
#